data_AF-A0A6J2VN55-F1
#
_entry.id   AF-A0A6J2VN55-F1
#
_cell.length_a   1.000
_cell.length_b   1.000
_cell.length_c   1.000
_cell.angle_alpha   90.00
_cell.angle_beta   90.00
_cell.angle_gamma   90.00
#
_symmetry.space_group_name_H-M   'P 1'
#
loop_
_entity.id
_entity.type
_entity.pdbx_description
1 polymer ?
#
loop_
_entity_poly.entity_id
_entity_poly.type
_entity_poly.pdbx_seq_one_letter_code
_entity_poly.pdbx_strand_id
1 'polypeptide(L)'
;MRTILAFCCLFLVKGGADKTTAVSSLTNSSRVNVTTDSNRRYLNIGDGTSQEFEFPENTKGVIVISSQYRSSANRKGRESWKQTVLVRSLDTDVLSILNVTDSGHTGPVRSYIISIRSGFAGTAPLLIQLLDLDQNSKPVVIEERTDFSIRVAPGDDDPATRHLQSGGLSHFSENPVLFALLPLIFINKCAFGCKVDVEVLRGLLKRPVPLLLGVVGQFLVMPLYAYGLSRMAFLSKALSLGLVITCSAPGGGGGYLYSLLLGGDVTLAISMTLVSTVVAAAAMPLSSAFYGWLLGVHAALHVPFVKILGTLLFIAIPISLGMLVKVRLPGLTRVLLGLIRPFSFILIVGGIFMAYQMGASILANVQPRIVVVGVTVPVFGLLLGLGMARLAGLPGPQKKTVGIEVGVQNSLLALAVMQLSFRREEADYASQAPFIVALSSTSEMLLLVLAHIARQRLCPPIPATRIDA
;
A
#
# COMPACT_ATOMS: atom_id res chain seq x y z
N MET A 1 8.64 42.39 17.12
CA MET A 1 7.41 41.77 17.69
C MET A 1 7.18 40.47 16.92
N ARG A 2 7.79 39.34 17.30
CA ARG A 2 7.38 38.44 18.40
C ARG A 2 5.87 38.19 18.28
N THR A 3 5.39 37.19 17.54
CA THR A 3 5.31 35.79 17.99
C THR A 3 4.87 34.85 16.83
N ILE A 4 5.81 34.22 16.09
CA ILE A 4 5.55 32.98 15.29
C ILE A 4 6.85 32.13 15.23
N LEU A 5 7.59 32.02 16.34
CA LEU A 5 8.83 31.23 16.37
C LEU A 5 9.06 30.51 17.71
N ALA A 6 7.98 30.02 18.32
CA ALA A 6 8.01 29.47 19.68
C ALA A 6 7.34 28.07 19.81
N PHE A 7 7.40 27.22 18.77
CA PHE A 7 6.97 25.82 18.93
C PHE A 7 7.88 24.77 18.28
N CYS A 8 9.09 25.14 17.84
CA CYS A 8 10.09 24.20 17.29
C CYS A 8 11.34 23.99 18.18
N CYS A 9 11.33 24.40 19.45
CA CYS A 9 12.54 24.38 20.30
C CYS A 9 12.39 23.60 21.60
N LEU A 10 11.92 22.34 21.58
CA LEU A 10 11.89 21.58 22.85
C LEU A 10 12.21 20.08 22.83
N PHE A 11 12.78 19.50 21.78
CA PHE A 11 13.31 18.11 21.88
C PHE A 11 14.61 17.83 21.13
N LEU A 12 15.48 18.82 20.98
CA LEU A 12 16.87 18.59 20.59
C LEU A 12 17.81 19.30 21.55
N VAL A 13 18.84 18.54 21.96
CA VAL A 13 19.97 18.89 22.85
C VAL A 13 19.78 18.49 24.32
N LYS A 14 20.07 17.22 24.61
CA LYS A 14 20.83 16.84 25.82
C LYS A 14 21.61 15.53 25.61
N GLY A 15 22.92 15.60 25.86
CA GLY A 15 23.84 14.46 25.98
C GLY A 15 24.49 14.07 24.65
N GLY A 16 25.78 14.28 24.40
CA GLY A 16 26.91 14.24 25.32
C GLY A 16 27.74 13.01 24.95
N ALA A 17 28.85 13.25 24.27
CA ALA A 17 29.83 12.25 23.91
C ALA A 17 30.51 11.65 25.15
N ASP A 18 30.70 10.34 25.19
CA ASP A 18 31.88 9.67 25.76
C ASP A 18 31.83 8.18 25.38
N LYS A 19 32.80 7.70 24.60
CA LYS A 19 33.94 6.88 25.05
C LYS A 19 33.55 5.51 25.61
N THR A 20 33.94 4.49 24.85
CA THR A 20 34.65 3.28 25.30
C THR A 20 34.71 3.07 26.82
N THR A 21 34.06 2.02 27.32
CA THR A 21 34.58 1.30 28.49
C THR A 21 34.10 -0.16 28.47
N ALA A 22 35.08 -1.04 28.30
CA ALA A 22 34.98 -2.43 28.72
C ALA A 22 34.84 -2.47 30.24
N VAL A 23 33.92 -3.30 30.76
CA VAL A 23 33.90 -3.67 32.17
C VAL A 23 34.17 -5.16 32.26
N SER A 24 35.43 -5.46 32.53
CA SER A 24 35.89 -6.68 33.18
C SER A 24 35.44 -6.67 34.64
N SER A 25 34.72 -7.69 35.10
CA SER A 25 34.63 -8.03 36.51
C SER A 25 35.45 -9.30 36.77
N LEU A 26 36.67 -9.08 37.25
CA LEU A 26 37.43 -10.08 38.01
C LEU A 26 36.82 -10.18 39.41
N THR A 27 36.31 -11.35 39.76
CA THR A 27 36.25 -11.79 41.16
C THR A 27 36.90 -13.16 41.28
N ASN A 28 37.77 -13.26 42.27
CA ASN A 28 38.77 -14.29 42.45
C ASN A 28 38.24 -15.42 43.35
N SER A 29 38.69 -16.64 43.04
CA SER A 29 38.84 -17.81 43.91
C SER A 29 37.60 -18.44 44.57
N SER A 30 37.26 -19.65 44.10
CA SER A 30 37.17 -20.81 45.00
C SER A 30 37.44 -22.10 44.22
N ARG A 31 38.45 -22.86 44.66
CA ARG A 31 38.67 -24.24 44.27
C ARG A 31 37.44 -25.07 44.67
N VAL A 32 36.86 -25.80 43.72
CA VAL A 32 36.06 -26.98 44.03
C VAL A 32 36.54 -28.12 43.15
N ASN A 33 36.81 -29.23 43.82
CA ASN A 33 37.40 -30.45 43.32
C ASN A 33 36.54 -31.11 42.24
N VAL A 34 37.24 -31.69 41.27
CA VAL A 34 36.74 -32.65 40.30
C VAL A 34 36.11 -33.83 41.02
N THR A 35 34.81 -34.07 40.80
CA THR A 35 34.24 -35.41 40.81
C THR A 35 33.28 -35.55 39.62
N THR A 36 33.47 -36.67 38.92
CA THR A 36 32.64 -37.31 37.88
C THR A 36 31.22 -36.74 37.68
N ASP A 37 30.92 -36.19 36.49
CA ASP A 37 29.52 -36.01 36.08
C ASP A 37 29.33 -36.03 34.55
N SER A 38 28.32 -36.78 34.11
CA SER A 38 28.00 -37.18 32.73
C SER A 38 27.33 -36.07 31.90
N ASN A 39 27.73 -34.80 32.09
CA ASN A 39 27.04 -33.65 31.52
C ASN A 39 27.99 -32.55 31.01
N ARG A 40 29.12 -32.95 30.41
CA ARG A 40 30.07 -31.99 29.80
C ARG A 40 29.53 -31.49 28.46
N ARG A 41 28.93 -30.31 28.47
CA ARG A 41 28.58 -29.54 27.27
C ARG A 41 29.76 -28.68 26.87
N TYR A 42 30.18 -28.77 25.62
CA TYR A 42 31.30 -28.01 25.07
C TYR A 42 30.86 -26.83 24.19
N LEU A 43 29.65 -26.89 23.63
CA LEU A 43 29.05 -25.85 22.78
C LEU A 43 28.07 -24.94 23.54
N ASN A 44 28.34 -23.63 23.52
CA ASN A 44 27.47 -22.61 24.08
C ASN A 44 27.20 -21.48 23.08
N ILE A 45 25.97 -20.97 23.03
CA ILE A 45 25.61 -19.75 22.31
C ILE A 45 25.58 -18.59 23.31
N GLY A 46 26.27 -17.49 23.02
CA GLY A 46 26.36 -16.34 23.94
C GLY A 46 27.05 -16.69 25.27
N ASP A 47 26.42 -16.33 26.39
CA ASP A 47 26.87 -16.63 27.75
C ASP A 47 26.42 -18.02 28.28
N GLY A 48 25.65 -18.76 27.47
CA GLY A 48 25.14 -20.10 27.80
C GLY A 48 23.89 -20.12 28.68
N THR A 49 23.27 -18.97 28.97
CA THR A 49 22.07 -18.88 29.85
C THR A 49 20.76 -19.04 29.08
N SER A 50 20.78 -18.78 27.77
CA SER A 50 19.58 -18.77 26.92
C SER A 50 19.63 -19.88 25.87
N GLN A 51 18.52 -20.60 25.74
CA GLN A 51 18.33 -21.67 24.74
C GLN A 51 17.40 -21.23 23.61
N GLU A 52 16.63 -20.17 23.83
CA GLU A 52 15.73 -19.56 22.86
C GLU A 52 16.23 -18.16 22.50
N PHE A 53 16.38 -17.88 21.21
CA PHE A 53 16.86 -16.58 20.71
C PHE A 53 15.82 -15.97 19.78
N GLU A 54 15.59 -14.67 19.91
CA GLU A 54 14.58 -13.98 19.14
C GLU A 54 15.20 -13.20 17.97
N PHE A 55 14.63 -13.38 16.78
CA PHE A 55 15.02 -12.66 15.57
C PHE A 55 13.79 -12.06 14.87
N PRO A 56 13.89 -10.84 14.32
CA PRO A 56 12.80 -10.27 13.54
C PRO A 56 12.66 -10.99 12.18
N GLU A 57 11.43 -11.13 11.70
CA GLU A 57 11.08 -11.68 10.38
C GLU A 57 11.83 -10.99 9.21
N ASN A 58 12.22 -11.76 8.18
CA ASN A 58 12.90 -11.28 6.96
C ASN A 58 14.21 -10.49 7.17
N THR A 59 14.97 -10.80 8.21
CA THR A 59 16.25 -10.14 8.51
C THR A 59 17.45 -11.08 8.34
N LYS A 60 18.63 -10.49 8.16
CA LYS A 60 19.90 -11.21 8.23
C LYS A 60 20.48 -11.03 9.62
N GLY A 61 20.82 -12.14 10.25
CA GLY A 61 21.36 -12.19 11.59
C GLY A 61 22.70 -12.90 11.64
N VAL A 62 23.40 -12.72 12.75
CA VAL A 62 24.61 -13.46 13.07
C VAL A 62 24.46 -14.07 14.45
N ILE A 63 24.80 -15.34 14.58
CA ILE A 63 24.84 -16.07 15.85
C ILE A 63 26.28 -16.51 16.09
N VAL A 64 26.77 -16.29 17.30
CA VAL A 64 28.11 -16.70 17.70
C VAL A 64 28.01 -17.91 18.61
N ILE A 65 28.63 -19.01 18.20
CA ILE A 65 28.75 -20.23 18.99
C ILE A 65 30.18 -20.35 19.49
N SER A 66 30.33 -20.55 20.79
CA SER A 66 31.61 -20.80 21.44
C SER A 66 31.77 -22.29 21.75
N SER A 67 32.98 -22.81 21.54
CA SER A 67 33.38 -24.16 21.87
C SER A 67 34.54 -24.14 22.87
N GLN A 68 34.34 -24.80 24.02
CA GLN A 68 35.36 -24.98 25.05
C GLN A 68 36.07 -26.35 24.95
N TYR A 69 35.82 -27.09 23.87
CA TYR A 69 36.43 -28.39 23.65
C TYR A 69 37.94 -28.25 23.35
N ARG A 70 38.77 -28.61 24.33
CA ARG A 70 40.20 -28.77 24.11
C ARG A 70 40.44 -30.11 23.45
N SER A 71 40.87 -30.10 22.20
CA SER A 71 41.40 -31.31 21.58
C SER A 71 42.60 -31.79 22.40
N SER A 72 42.51 -33.00 22.94
CA SER A 72 43.62 -33.62 23.64
C SER A 72 44.59 -34.15 22.59
N ALA A 73 45.63 -33.39 22.29
CA ALA A 73 46.74 -33.80 21.43
C ALA A 73 47.55 -35.01 21.98
N ASN A 74 47.02 -35.80 22.92
CA ASN A 74 47.77 -36.88 23.56
C ASN A 74 46.97 -38.14 23.91
N ARG A 75 45.85 -38.41 23.22
CA ARG A 75 45.25 -39.77 23.23
C ARG A 75 45.89 -40.60 22.11
N LYS A 76 46.95 -41.35 22.47
CA LYS A 76 47.53 -42.47 21.69
C LYS A 76 47.45 -42.30 20.16
N GLY A 77 48.38 -41.53 19.58
CA GLY A 77 48.72 -41.61 18.15
C GLY A 77 47.70 -41.08 17.13
N ARG A 78 46.72 -40.27 17.53
CA ARG A 78 45.80 -39.57 16.62
C ARG A 78 46.04 -38.05 16.69
N GLU A 79 46.57 -37.46 15.63
CA GLU A 79 46.71 -36.00 15.50
C GLU A 79 45.39 -35.40 14.96
N SER A 80 44.52 -34.90 15.84
CA SER A 80 43.30 -34.20 15.39
C SER A 80 43.68 -32.85 14.78
N TRP A 81 43.34 -32.60 13.52
CA TRP A 81 43.87 -31.43 12.79
C TRP A 81 42.85 -30.29 12.58
N LYS A 82 41.53 -30.52 12.69
CA LYS A 82 40.54 -29.45 12.47
C LYS A 82 39.18 -29.69 13.13
N GLN A 83 38.82 -28.84 14.11
CA GLN A 83 37.47 -28.80 14.68
C GLN A 83 36.54 -27.98 13.79
N THR A 84 35.37 -28.52 13.44
CA THR A 84 34.34 -27.82 12.64
C THR A 84 32.98 -27.94 13.31
N VAL A 85 32.15 -26.91 13.18
CA VAL A 85 30.75 -26.95 13.65
C VAL A 85 29.83 -27.00 12.44
N LEU A 86 28.89 -27.94 12.46
CA LEU A 86 27.80 -28.02 11.50
C LEU A 86 26.51 -27.55 12.16
N VAL A 87 25.83 -26.59 11.53
CA VAL A 87 24.54 -26.08 12.01
C VAL A 87 23.49 -26.23 10.94
N ARG A 88 22.34 -26.79 11.31
CA ARG A 88 21.17 -26.94 10.44
C ARG A 88 19.93 -26.42 11.14
N SER A 89 19.09 -25.70 10.41
CA SER A 89 17.72 -25.42 10.84
C SER A 89 16.84 -26.62 10.48
N LEU A 90 15.98 -27.05 11.40
CA LEU A 90 14.98 -28.09 11.12
C LEU A 90 13.74 -27.54 10.40
N ASP A 91 13.57 -26.22 10.38
CA ASP A 91 12.52 -25.51 9.64
C ASP A 91 13.15 -24.42 8.76
N THR A 92 13.28 -24.72 7.45
CA THR A 92 13.93 -23.83 6.48
C THR A 92 13.07 -22.67 6.04
N ASP A 93 11.75 -22.75 6.22
CA ASP A 93 10.80 -21.70 5.86
C ASP A 93 10.78 -20.60 6.93
N VAL A 94 11.05 -20.97 8.19
CA VAL A 94 11.21 -20.05 9.31
C VAL A 94 12.65 -19.52 9.41
N LEU A 95 13.67 -20.36 9.18
CA LEU A 95 15.07 -19.95 9.33
C LEU A 95 16.02 -20.70 8.39
N SER A 96 16.82 -19.94 7.64
CA SER A 96 17.86 -20.49 6.75
C SER A 96 19.27 -20.18 7.26
N ILE A 97 20.12 -21.20 7.30
CA ILE A 97 21.55 -21.07 7.63
C ILE A 97 22.31 -20.76 6.34
N LEU A 98 22.96 -19.61 6.27
CA LEU A 98 23.66 -19.14 5.07
C LEU A 98 25.12 -19.62 5.03
N ASN A 99 25.85 -19.44 6.13
CA ASN A 99 27.25 -19.81 6.22
C ASN A 99 27.69 -19.98 7.68
N VAL A 100 28.69 -20.83 7.90
CA VAL A 100 29.37 -21.01 9.19
C VAL A 100 30.85 -20.73 8.99
N THR A 101 31.36 -19.66 9.60
CA THR A 101 32.76 -19.26 9.52
C THR A 101 33.46 -19.46 10.85
N ASP A 102 34.66 -20.03 10.82
CA ASP A 102 35.55 -20.11 11.98
C ASP A 102 36.18 -18.72 12.20
N SER A 103 35.94 -18.11 13.35
CA SER A 103 36.45 -16.78 13.68
C SER A 103 37.84 -16.80 14.35
N GLY A 104 38.46 -17.97 14.48
CA GLY A 104 39.79 -18.14 15.05
C GLY A 104 39.79 -18.29 16.58
N HIS A 105 40.99 -18.29 17.17
CA HIS A 105 41.18 -18.49 18.61
C HIS A 105 41.29 -17.15 19.35
N THR A 106 40.35 -16.90 20.25
CA THR A 106 40.46 -15.85 21.26
C THR A 106 40.60 -16.51 22.63
N GLY A 107 41.82 -16.91 23.00
CA GLY A 107 42.09 -17.60 24.27
C GLY A 107 41.75 -19.10 24.26
N PRO A 108 41.33 -19.71 25.39
CA PRO A 108 41.06 -21.15 25.49
C PRO A 108 39.74 -21.61 24.83
N VAL A 109 39.04 -20.70 24.13
CA VAL A 109 37.72 -20.91 23.54
C VAL A 109 37.79 -20.60 22.04
N ARG A 110 37.22 -21.48 21.20
CA ARG A 110 37.04 -21.22 19.77
C ARG A 110 35.65 -20.68 19.50
N SER A 111 35.53 -19.72 18.60
CA SER A 111 34.25 -19.09 18.25
C SER A 111 33.92 -19.31 16.78
N TYR A 112 32.66 -19.66 16.51
CA TYR A 112 32.10 -19.89 15.18
C TYR A 112 30.99 -18.87 14.94
N ILE A 113 31.05 -18.19 13.80
CA ILE A 113 30.09 -17.18 13.38
C ILE A 113 29.15 -17.82 12.38
N ILE A 114 27.86 -17.84 12.69
CA ILE A 114 26.81 -18.40 11.86
C ILE A 114 26.00 -17.26 11.28
N SER A 115 26.08 -17.10 9.97
CA SER A 115 25.22 -16.18 9.23
C SER A 115 23.88 -16.85 8.98
N ILE A 116 22.79 -16.23 9.41
CA ILE A 116 21.42 -16.73 9.27
C ILE A 116 20.54 -15.72 8.53
N ARG A 117 19.45 -16.21 7.94
CA ARG A 117 18.36 -15.39 7.41
C ARG A 117 17.04 -15.92 7.94
N SER A 118 16.29 -15.07 8.64
CA SER A 118 14.93 -15.38 9.08
C SER A 118 13.95 -15.27 7.91
N GLY A 119 13.04 -16.24 7.83
CA GLY A 119 11.92 -16.31 6.91
C GLY A 119 10.64 -15.90 7.64
N PHE A 120 9.61 -16.75 7.62
CA PHE A 120 8.31 -16.47 8.24
C PHE A 120 8.33 -16.47 9.78
N ALA A 121 7.38 -15.76 10.40
CA ALA A 121 7.19 -15.82 11.85
C ALA A 121 6.87 -17.24 12.33
N GLY A 122 7.61 -17.72 13.33
CA GLY A 122 7.55 -19.10 13.81
C GLY A 122 8.76 -19.45 14.68
N THR A 123 8.84 -20.67 15.19
CA THR A 123 9.99 -21.14 15.98
C THR A 123 10.73 -22.23 15.21
N ALA A 124 11.99 -22.00 14.88
CA ALA A 124 12.87 -22.94 14.18
C ALA A 124 13.84 -23.59 15.18
N PRO A 125 13.72 -24.91 15.45
CA PRO A 125 14.73 -25.63 16.21
C PRO A 125 16.03 -25.78 15.41
N LEU A 126 17.16 -25.72 16.10
CA LEU A 126 18.49 -25.87 15.52
C LEU A 126 19.09 -27.23 15.88
N LEU A 127 19.74 -27.85 14.91
CA LEU A 127 20.65 -28.98 15.10
C LEU A 127 22.10 -28.49 14.95
N ILE A 128 22.88 -28.59 16.03
CA ILE A 128 24.27 -28.12 16.09
C ILE A 128 25.16 -29.30 16.45
N GLN A 129 26.13 -29.61 15.59
CA GLN A 129 27.07 -30.70 15.78
C GLN A 129 28.51 -30.18 15.81
N LEU A 130 29.25 -30.49 16.88
CA LEU A 130 30.69 -30.29 16.96
C LEU A 130 31.39 -31.53 16.40
N LEU A 131 32.23 -31.34 15.39
CA LEU A 131 32.90 -32.42 14.66
C LEU A 131 34.41 -32.28 14.78
N ASP A 132 35.09 -33.41 15.01
CA ASP A 132 36.54 -33.52 14.87
C ASP A 132 36.90 -34.19 13.54
N LEU A 133 37.77 -33.55 12.76
CA LEU A 133 38.29 -34.10 11.51
C LEU A 133 39.72 -34.61 11.72
N ASP A 134 39.87 -35.91 11.52
CA ASP A 134 41.15 -36.63 11.51
C ASP A 134 41.56 -36.92 10.05
N GLN A 135 42.86 -36.90 9.74
CA GLN A 135 43.39 -36.81 8.36
C GLN A 135 42.91 -37.91 7.39
N ASN A 136 42.44 -39.06 7.89
CA ASN A 136 42.01 -40.21 7.06
C ASN A 136 40.72 -40.91 7.55
N SER A 137 39.89 -40.28 8.39
CA SER A 137 38.68 -40.91 8.96
C SER A 137 37.41 -40.08 8.72
N LYS A 138 36.24 -40.74 8.74
CA LYS A 138 34.92 -40.06 8.77
C LYS A 138 34.87 -39.10 9.97
N PRO A 139 34.27 -37.91 9.84
CA PRO A 139 34.21 -36.93 10.91
C PRO A 139 33.51 -37.53 12.13
N VAL A 140 34.13 -37.37 13.30
CA VAL A 140 33.59 -37.90 14.56
C VAL A 140 32.80 -36.78 15.23
N VAL A 141 31.52 -37.03 15.50
CA VAL A 141 30.67 -36.12 16.27
C VAL A 141 31.10 -36.19 17.73
N ILE A 142 31.61 -35.07 18.25
CA ILE A 142 32.02 -34.92 19.65
C ILE A 142 30.80 -34.58 20.51
N GLU A 143 29.93 -33.71 20.01
CA GLU A 143 28.73 -33.25 20.71
C GLU A 143 27.64 -32.87 19.70
N GLU A 144 26.40 -33.19 20.03
CA GLU A 144 25.20 -32.81 19.28
C GLU A 144 24.22 -32.11 20.22
N ARG A 145 23.69 -30.97 19.77
CA ARG A 145 22.76 -30.12 20.53
C ARG A 145 21.53 -29.82 19.68
N THR A 146 20.35 -30.11 20.22
CA THR A 146 19.04 -29.84 19.60
C THR A 146 18.13 -29.00 20.50
N ASP A 147 18.62 -28.58 21.65
CA ASP A 147 17.89 -27.79 22.65
C ASP A 147 17.91 -26.29 22.35
N PHE A 148 18.55 -25.87 21.26
CA PHE A 148 18.52 -24.48 20.81
C PHE A 148 17.41 -24.26 19.81
N SER A 149 16.65 -23.18 19.99
CA SER A 149 15.63 -22.75 19.03
C SER A 149 15.69 -21.25 18.78
N ILE A 150 15.39 -20.85 17.55
CA ILE A 150 15.24 -19.45 17.19
C ILE A 150 13.77 -19.16 16.99
N ARG A 151 13.24 -18.22 17.78
CA ARG A 151 11.92 -17.65 17.58
C ARG A 151 12.04 -16.48 16.62
N VAL A 152 11.45 -16.64 15.44
CA VAL A 152 11.26 -15.54 14.51
C VAL A 152 10.00 -14.81 14.93
N ALA A 153 10.18 -13.68 15.61
CA ALA A 153 9.07 -12.84 16.02
C ALA A 153 8.58 -11.97 14.84
N PRO A 154 7.27 -11.83 14.67
CA PRO A 154 6.73 -10.79 13.82
C PRO A 154 7.18 -9.46 14.44
N GLY A 155 8.11 -8.76 13.78
CA GLY A 155 8.77 -7.59 14.40
C GLY A 155 7.77 -6.61 15.03
N ASP A 156 8.09 -6.16 16.25
CA ASP A 156 7.23 -5.45 17.20
C ASP A 156 7.02 -3.96 16.84
N ASP A 157 6.84 -3.72 15.54
CA ASP A 157 6.49 -2.43 14.98
C ASP A 157 5.03 -2.53 14.53
N ASP A 158 4.16 -1.81 15.24
CA ASP A 158 2.72 -1.66 15.00
C ASP A 158 2.35 -1.88 13.52
N PRO A 159 1.42 -2.81 13.17
CA PRO A 159 1.09 -3.13 11.78
C PRO A 159 0.74 -1.89 10.93
N ALA A 160 0.29 -0.79 11.56
CA ALA A 160 0.09 0.49 10.89
C ALA A 160 1.39 1.11 10.29
N THR A 161 2.53 0.92 10.95
CA THR A 161 3.83 1.52 10.64
C THR A 161 4.59 0.73 9.56
N ARG A 162 4.49 -0.60 9.56
CA ARG A 162 4.99 -1.45 8.46
C ARG A 162 4.29 -1.22 7.12
N HIS A 163 3.00 -0.89 7.13
CA HIS A 163 2.31 -0.54 5.88
C HIS A 163 2.75 0.83 5.32
N LEU A 164 3.34 1.70 6.15
CA LEU A 164 3.94 2.97 5.73
C LEU A 164 5.41 2.82 5.30
N GLN A 165 6.17 1.90 5.92
CA GLN A 165 7.61 1.75 5.66
C GLN A 165 7.99 0.58 4.74
N SER A 166 7.14 -0.43 4.54
CA SER A 166 7.54 -1.71 3.89
C SER A 166 6.82 -2.05 2.57
N GLY A 167 6.01 -1.15 1.99
CA GLY A 167 5.25 -1.40 0.76
C GLY A 167 5.57 -0.41 -0.35
N GLY A 168 5.05 -0.60 -1.57
CA GLY A 168 5.19 0.35 -2.70
C GLY A 168 4.79 1.81 -2.41
N LEU A 169 4.23 2.07 -1.21
CA LEU A 169 4.07 3.39 -0.62
C LEU A 169 5.37 4.07 -0.15
N SER A 170 6.51 3.40 0.01
CA SER A 170 7.79 4.09 0.26
C SER A 170 8.17 4.98 -0.92
N HIS A 171 7.90 4.55 -2.16
CA HIS A 171 8.03 5.38 -3.37
C HIS A 171 6.94 6.46 -3.50
N PHE A 172 5.79 6.27 -2.84
CA PHE A 172 4.65 7.19 -2.82
C PHE A 172 4.93 8.32 -1.80
N SER A 173 5.43 7.97 -0.61
CA SER A 173 5.85 8.87 0.45
C SER A 173 7.16 9.59 0.12
N GLU A 174 8.17 8.95 -0.49
CA GLU A 174 9.44 9.63 -0.79
C GLU A 174 9.38 10.53 -2.04
N ASN A 175 8.27 10.54 -2.78
CA ASN A 175 8.14 11.39 -3.95
C ASN A 175 7.77 12.83 -3.56
N PRO A 176 8.68 13.82 -3.70
CA PRO A 176 8.38 15.21 -3.34
C PRO A 176 7.22 15.78 -4.17
N VAL A 177 7.01 15.23 -5.37
CA VAL A 177 5.91 15.61 -6.26
C VAL A 177 4.55 15.27 -5.64
N LEU A 178 4.40 14.11 -4.98
CA LEU A 178 3.13 13.74 -4.36
C LEU A 178 2.77 14.69 -3.21
N PHE A 179 3.74 14.99 -2.34
CA PHE A 179 3.53 15.95 -1.25
C PHE A 179 3.19 17.35 -1.75
N ALA A 180 3.70 17.76 -2.91
CA ALA A 180 3.32 19.02 -3.54
C ALA A 180 1.90 18.98 -4.14
N LEU A 181 1.46 17.84 -4.69
CA LEU A 181 0.13 17.68 -5.29
C LEU A 181 -0.99 17.61 -4.25
N LEU A 182 -0.78 17.00 -3.10
CA LEU A 182 -1.78 16.87 -2.02
C LEU A 182 -2.47 18.20 -1.62
N PRO A 183 -1.75 19.26 -1.22
CA PRO A 183 -2.38 20.54 -0.89
C PRO A 183 -3.05 21.18 -2.11
N LEU A 184 -2.49 20.98 -3.31
CA LEU A 184 -3.09 21.48 -4.55
C LEU A 184 -4.43 20.79 -4.85
N ILE A 185 -4.53 19.47 -4.61
CA ILE A 185 -5.79 18.70 -4.70
C ILE A 185 -6.81 19.27 -3.73
N PHE A 186 -6.40 19.51 -2.47
CA PHE A 186 -7.29 20.04 -1.44
C PHE A 186 -7.84 21.42 -1.84
N ILE A 187 -6.98 22.35 -2.26
CA ILE A 187 -7.40 23.69 -2.68
C ILE A 187 -8.28 23.61 -3.94
N ASN A 188 -7.93 22.78 -4.92
CA ASN A 188 -8.73 22.62 -6.13
C ASN A 188 -10.13 22.05 -5.82
N LYS A 189 -10.23 21.05 -4.94
CA LYS A 189 -11.52 20.50 -4.48
C LYS A 189 -12.37 21.56 -3.76
N CYS A 190 -11.74 22.36 -2.91
CA CYS A 190 -12.39 23.51 -2.27
C CYS A 190 -12.88 24.52 -3.32
N ALA A 191 -12.08 24.81 -4.33
CA ALA A 191 -12.46 25.70 -5.42
C ALA A 191 -13.66 25.18 -6.23
N PHE A 192 -13.73 23.87 -6.48
CA PHE A 192 -14.92 23.25 -7.07
C PHE A 192 -16.13 23.32 -6.14
N GLY A 193 -15.97 23.13 -4.83
CA GLY A 193 -17.04 23.34 -3.84
C GLY A 193 -17.68 24.73 -3.94
N CYS A 194 -16.88 25.76 -4.26
CA CYS A 194 -17.37 27.11 -4.51
C CYS A 194 -18.28 27.25 -5.76
N LYS A 195 -18.28 26.29 -6.69
CA LYS A 195 -19.17 26.29 -7.86
C LYS A 195 -20.57 25.76 -7.56
N VAL A 196 -20.77 25.04 -6.47
CA VAL A 196 -22.05 24.42 -6.12
C VAL A 196 -23.12 25.48 -5.91
N ASP A 197 -24.17 25.48 -6.73
CA ASP A 197 -25.33 26.34 -6.53
C ASP A 197 -26.28 25.73 -5.49
N VAL A 198 -26.54 26.48 -4.41
CA VAL A 198 -27.34 26.02 -3.27
C VAL A 198 -28.81 25.83 -3.67
N GLU A 199 -29.32 26.62 -4.62
CA GLU A 199 -30.70 26.50 -5.10
C GLU A 199 -30.87 25.23 -5.94
N VAL A 200 -29.91 24.98 -6.83
CA VAL A 200 -29.87 23.76 -7.64
C VAL A 200 -29.69 22.53 -6.75
N LEU A 201 -28.82 22.60 -5.73
CA LEU A 201 -28.64 21.54 -4.75
C LEU A 201 -29.95 21.24 -3.99
N ARG A 202 -30.67 22.27 -3.55
CA ARG A 202 -31.98 22.10 -2.90
C ARG A 202 -33.01 21.48 -3.85
N GLY A 203 -32.96 21.82 -5.13
CA GLY A 203 -33.76 21.19 -6.18
C GLY A 203 -33.46 19.70 -6.34
N LEU A 204 -32.18 19.31 -6.31
CA LEU A 204 -31.75 17.91 -6.37
C LEU A 204 -32.23 17.09 -5.17
N LEU A 205 -32.28 17.68 -3.98
CA LEU A 205 -32.85 17.01 -2.80
C LEU A 205 -34.37 16.78 -2.94
N LYS A 206 -35.09 17.65 -3.64
CA LYS A 206 -36.53 17.47 -3.92
C LYS A 206 -36.80 16.45 -5.02
N ARG A 207 -35.90 16.36 -6.01
CA ARG A 207 -35.99 15.41 -7.14
C ARG A 207 -34.67 14.65 -7.28
N PRO A 208 -34.43 13.64 -6.43
CA PRO A 208 -33.13 12.97 -6.32
C PRO A 208 -32.87 11.95 -7.43
N VAL A 209 -33.70 11.88 -8.47
CA VAL A 209 -33.58 10.90 -9.56
C VAL A 209 -32.15 10.84 -10.12
N PRO A 210 -31.47 11.95 -10.48
CA PRO A 210 -30.11 11.88 -10.99
C PRO A 210 -29.09 11.31 -9.98
N LEU A 211 -29.27 11.61 -8.68
CA LEU A 211 -28.41 11.10 -7.61
C LEU A 211 -28.59 9.59 -7.43
N LEU A 212 -29.84 9.12 -7.45
CA LEU A 212 -30.18 7.69 -7.34
C LEU A 212 -29.62 6.89 -8.52
N LEU A 213 -29.71 7.42 -9.74
CA LEU A 213 -29.11 6.78 -10.92
C LEU A 213 -27.58 6.65 -10.79
N GLY A 214 -26.92 7.66 -10.22
CA GLY A 214 -25.50 7.59 -9.90
C GLY A 214 -25.17 6.46 -8.94
N VAL A 215 -25.88 6.41 -7.80
CA VAL A 215 -25.67 5.40 -6.76
C VAL A 215 -25.92 3.99 -7.30
N VAL A 216 -27.04 3.77 -8.02
CA VAL A 216 -27.36 2.47 -8.62
C VAL A 216 -26.32 2.10 -9.69
N GLY A 217 -25.94 3.04 -10.55
CA GLY A 217 -24.92 2.80 -11.56
C GLY A 217 -23.57 2.40 -10.97
N GLN A 218 -23.08 3.19 -10.00
CA GLN A 218 -21.75 3.05 -9.41
C GLN A 218 -21.62 1.87 -8.44
N PHE A 219 -22.63 1.60 -7.60
CA PHE A 219 -22.49 0.62 -6.52
C PHE A 219 -23.24 -0.68 -6.76
N LEU A 220 -24.12 -0.76 -7.78
CA LEU A 220 -24.82 -1.99 -8.12
C LEU A 220 -24.41 -2.53 -9.49
N VAL A 221 -24.58 -1.73 -10.55
CA VAL A 221 -24.36 -2.21 -11.92
C VAL A 221 -22.87 -2.34 -12.24
N MET A 222 -22.07 -1.37 -11.83
CA MET A 222 -20.63 -1.36 -12.09
C MET A 222 -19.84 -2.53 -11.46
N PRO A 223 -20.02 -2.83 -10.16
CA PRO A 223 -19.37 -3.98 -9.55
C PRO A 223 -19.82 -5.30 -10.18
N LEU A 224 -21.10 -5.40 -10.55
CA LEU A 224 -21.65 -6.58 -11.23
C LEU A 224 -21.04 -6.76 -12.62
N TYR A 225 -20.91 -5.66 -13.38
CA TYR A 225 -20.22 -5.64 -14.67
C TYR A 225 -18.77 -6.11 -14.52
N ALA A 226 -18.02 -5.56 -13.57
CA ALA A 226 -16.64 -5.94 -13.30
C ALA A 226 -16.50 -7.42 -12.94
N TYR A 227 -17.38 -7.93 -12.08
CA TYR A 227 -17.41 -9.34 -11.73
C TYR A 227 -17.68 -10.21 -12.96
N GLY A 228 -18.76 -9.94 -13.71
CA GLY A 228 -19.11 -10.71 -14.91
C GLY A 228 -17.99 -10.70 -15.96
N LEU A 229 -17.44 -9.52 -16.25
CA LEU A 229 -16.36 -9.36 -17.21
C LEU A 229 -15.07 -10.06 -16.77
N SER A 230 -14.73 -10.01 -15.48
CA SER A 230 -13.56 -10.71 -14.95
C SER A 230 -13.66 -12.23 -15.13
N ARG A 231 -14.86 -12.79 -14.99
CA ARG A 231 -15.13 -14.22 -15.22
C ARG A 231 -15.06 -14.58 -16.69
N MET A 232 -15.66 -13.77 -17.56
CA MET A 232 -15.62 -13.96 -19.01
C MET A 232 -14.19 -13.88 -19.58
N ALA A 233 -13.37 -12.97 -19.04
CA ALA A 233 -11.99 -12.79 -19.47
C ALA A 233 -11.01 -13.78 -18.81
N PHE A 234 -11.49 -14.66 -17.92
CA PHE A 234 -10.69 -15.60 -17.12
C PHE A 234 -9.56 -14.90 -16.35
N LEU A 235 -9.87 -13.79 -15.70
CA LEU A 235 -8.90 -13.10 -14.85
C LEU A 235 -8.61 -13.92 -13.58
N SER A 236 -7.39 -13.76 -13.05
CA SER A 236 -7.04 -14.31 -11.74
C SER A 236 -7.92 -13.69 -10.64
N LYS A 237 -8.03 -14.38 -9.50
CA LYS A 237 -8.87 -13.91 -8.38
C LYS A 237 -8.45 -12.53 -7.88
N ALA A 238 -7.14 -12.28 -7.77
CA ALA A 238 -6.58 -11.00 -7.34
C ALA A 238 -6.92 -9.85 -8.31
N LEU A 239 -6.74 -10.05 -9.62
CA LEU A 239 -7.11 -9.06 -10.64
C LEU A 239 -8.62 -8.81 -10.69
N SER A 240 -9.40 -9.88 -10.56
CA SER A 240 -10.87 -9.80 -10.54
C SER A 240 -11.34 -8.94 -9.36
N LEU A 241 -10.77 -9.16 -8.17
CA LEU A 241 -11.09 -8.35 -7.00
C LEU A 241 -10.63 -6.90 -7.19
N GLY A 242 -9.41 -6.66 -7.70
CA GLY A 242 -8.93 -5.32 -8.00
C GLY A 242 -9.86 -4.57 -8.97
N LEU A 243 -10.37 -5.25 -10.00
CA LEU A 243 -11.34 -4.68 -10.94
C LEU A 243 -12.69 -4.38 -10.29
N VAL A 244 -13.21 -5.29 -9.48
CA VAL A 244 -14.48 -5.10 -8.76
C VAL A 244 -14.40 -3.94 -7.76
N ILE A 245 -13.31 -3.84 -6.99
CA ILE A 245 -13.11 -2.74 -6.04
C ILE A 245 -12.95 -1.41 -6.78
N THR A 246 -12.27 -1.41 -7.92
CA THR A 246 -12.22 -0.25 -8.81
C THR A 246 -13.62 0.16 -9.23
N CYS A 247 -14.44 -0.82 -9.62
CA CYS A 247 -15.81 -0.60 -10.07
C CYS A 247 -16.82 -0.34 -8.93
N SER A 248 -16.37 -0.42 -7.68
CA SER A 248 -17.17 -0.12 -6.49
C SER A 248 -16.76 1.22 -5.87
N ALA A 249 -15.80 1.92 -6.48
CA ALA A 249 -15.31 3.19 -6.00
C ALA A 249 -16.33 4.30 -6.31
N PRO A 250 -16.39 5.36 -5.48
CA PRO A 250 -17.21 6.52 -5.78
C PRO A 250 -16.69 7.27 -7.02
N GLY A 251 -17.41 8.32 -7.43
CA GLY A 251 -16.98 9.20 -8.52
C GLY A 251 -15.53 9.70 -8.35
N GLY A 252 -14.77 9.67 -9.44
CA GLY A 252 -13.35 9.97 -9.48
C GLY A 252 -13.01 11.46 -9.35
N GLY A 253 -11.77 11.76 -8.93
CA GLY A 253 -11.30 13.13 -8.65
C GLY A 253 -11.30 14.12 -9.84
N GLY A 254 -11.64 13.67 -11.05
CA GLY A 254 -11.78 14.49 -12.25
C GLY A 254 -13.21 14.59 -12.81
N GLY A 255 -14.20 13.85 -12.29
CA GLY A 255 -15.55 13.76 -12.86
C GLY A 255 -16.25 15.12 -13.00
N TYR A 256 -16.19 15.95 -11.95
CA TYR A 256 -16.72 17.31 -11.98
C TYR A 256 -15.93 18.26 -12.90
N LEU A 257 -14.63 18.05 -13.10
CA LEU A 257 -13.82 18.83 -14.04
C LEU A 257 -14.20 18.48 -15.48
N TYR A 258 -14.32 17.19 -15.80
CA TYR A 258 -14.76 16.77 -17.12
C TYR A 258 -16.20 17.19 -17.41
N SER A 259 -17.08 17.12 -16.41
CA SER A 259 -18.43 17.68 -16.51
C SER A 259 -18.40 19.18 -16.83
N LEU A 260 -17.50 19.94 -16.19
CA LEU A 260 -17.32 21.36 -16.51
C LEU A 260 -16.81 21.57 -17.96
N LEU A 261 -15.86 20.76 -18.43
CA LEU A 261 -15.25 20.92 -19.76
C LEU A 261 -16.17 20.46 -20.91
N LEU A 262 -17.05 19.49 -20.66
CA LEU A 262 -17.95 18.90 -21.66
C LEU A 262 -19.35 19.53 -21.65
N GLY A 263 -19.57 20.57 -20.85
CA GLY A 263 -20.86 21.26 -20.72
C GLY A 263 -21.93 20.39 -20.07
N GLY A 264 -21.56 19.68 -19.01
CA GLY A 264 -22.46 19.02 -18.06
C GLY A 264 -22.88 19.95 -16.91
N ASP A 265 -23.76 19.44 -16.05
CA ASP A 265 -24.16 20.09 -14.81
C ASP A 265 -23.10 19.84 -13.71
N VAL A 266 -22.34 20.87 -13.36
CA VAL A 266 -21.24 20.80 -12.38
C VAL A 266 -21.76 20.68 -10.94
N THR A 267 -22.89 21.34 -10.64
CA THR A 267 -23.51 21.25 -9.31
C THR A 267 -23.99 19.82 -9.07
N LEU A 268 -24.61 19.20 -10.08
CA LEU A 268 -24.99 17.80 -10.02
C LEU A 268 -23.76 16.89 -9.87
N ALA A 269 -22.68 17.13 -10.63
CA ALA A 269 -21.47 16.29 -10.57
C ALA A 269 -20.89 16.26 -9.15
N ILE A 270 -20.70 17.44 -8.55
CA ILE A 270 -20.19 17.57 -7.18
C ILE A 270 -21.14 16.90 -6.17
N SER A 271 -22.45 17.07 -6.34
CA SER A 271 -23.46 16.45 -5.47
C SER A 271 -23.42 14.92 -5.56
N MET A 272 -23.31 14.36 -6.77
CA MET A 272 -23.15 12.92 -7.00
C MET A 272 -21.86 12.40 -6.40
N THR A 273 -20.74 13.11 -6.57
CA THR A 273 -19.46 12.72 -5.96
C THR A 273 -19.55 12.73 -4.44
N LEU A 274 -20.18 13.73 -3.81
CA LEU A 274 -20.35 13.78 -2.35
C LEU A 274 -21.24 12.63 -1.84
N VAL A 275 -22.40 12.42 -2.45
CA VAL A 275 -23.32 11.35 -2.06
C VAL A 275 -22.67 9.98 -2.26
N SER A 276 -22.02 9.76 -3.41
CA SER A 276 -21.31 8.51 -3.67
C SER A 276 -20.14 8.30 -2.72
N THR A 277 -19.41 9.35 -2.33
CA THR A 277 -18.33 9.27 -1.32
C THR A 277 -18.86 8.79 0.03
N VAL A 278 -20.04 9.26 0.45
CA VAL A 278 -20.69 8.80 1.69
C VAL A 278 -21.15 7.35 1.54
N VAL A 279 -21.81 7.00 0.43
CA VAL A 279 -22.28 5.63 0.18
C VAL A 279 -21.12 4.64 0.07
N ALA A 280 -20.01 5.03 -0.54
CA ALA A 280 -18.81 4.22 -0.71
C ALA A 280 -18.21 3.74 0.60
N ALA A 281 -18.37 4.50 1.69
CA ALA A 281 -17.89 4.11 3.01
C ALA A 281 -18.46 2.75 3.45
N ALA A 282 -19.71 2.46 3.08
CA ALA A 282 -20.34 1.16 3.33
C ALA A 282 -20.27 0.23 2.10
N ALA A 283 -20.50 0.77 0.90
CA ALA A 283 -20.63 -0.02 -0.32
C ALA A 283 -19.30 -0.67 -0.77
N MET A 284 -18.15 0.00 -0.61
CA MET A 284 -16.86 -0.59 -0.99
C MET A 284 -16.49 -1.82 -0.13
N PRO A 285 -16.53 -1.75 1.22
CA PRO A 285 -16.30 -2.94 2.05
C PRO A 285 -17.33 -4.06 1.79
N LEU A 286 -18.61 -3.71 1.63
CA LEU A 286 -19.67 -4.69 1.36
C LEU A 286 -19.44 -5.42 0.03
N SER A 287 -19.12 -4.66 -1.03
CA SER A 287 -18.79 -5.19 -2.35
C SER A 287 -17.55 -6.09 -2.28
N SER A 288 -16.51 -5.66 -1.57
CA SER A 288 -15.31 -6.47 -1.32
C SER A 288 -15.63 -7.81 -0.68
N ALA A 289 -16.43 -7.81 0.39
CA ALA A 289 -16.81 -9.02 1.11
C ALA A 289 -17.66 -9.96 0.23
N PHE A 290 -18.67 -9.42 -0.45
CA PHE A 290 -19.59 -10.19 -1.28
C PHE A 290 -18.89 -10.82 -2.49
N TYR A 291 -18.17 -10.03 -3.28
CA TYR A 291 -17.48 -10.53 -4.47
C TYR A 291 -16.21 -11.31 -4.12
N GLY A 292 -15.54 -10.99 -3.01
CA GLY A 292 -14.43 -11.79 -2.49
C GLY A 292 -14.87 -13.21 -2.14
N TRP A 293 -16.04 -13.35 -1.48
CA TRP A 293 -16.66 -14.66 -1.23
C TRP A 293 -16.98 -15.39 -2.53
N LEU A 294 -17.64 -14.71 -3.49
CA LEU A 294 -18.05 -15.29 -4.76
C LEU A 294 -16.86 -15.71 -5.66
N LEU A 295 -15.72 -15.04 -5.54
CA LEU A 295 -14.47 -15.40 -6.21
C LEU A 295 -13.67 -16.48 -5.48
N GLY A 296 -14.11 -16.90 -4.29
CA GLY A 296 -13.40 -17.87 -3.45
C GLY A 296 -12.05 -17.34 -2.96
N VAL A 297 -11.99 -16.05 -2.62
CA VAL A 297 -10.85 -15.41 -1.95
C VAL A 297 -11.15 -15.48 -0.45
N HIS A 298 -10.85 -16.63 0.17
CA HIS A 298 -11.16 -16.90 1.58
C HIS A 298 -10.06 -16.46 2.55
N ALA A 299 -8.94 -15.94 2.05
CA ALA A 299 -7.83 -15.49 2.87
C ALA A 299 -7.95 -13.99 3.16
N ALA A 300 -8.31 -13.66 4.40
CA ALA A 300 -7.80 -12.50 5.13
C ALA A 300 -7.67 -11.16 4.38
N LEU A 301 -8.65 -10.75 3.56
CA LEU A 301 -8.71 -9.37 3.09
C LEU A 301 -9.14 -8.49 4.26
N HIS A 302 -8.16 -8.00 5.02
CA HIS A 302 -8.39 -6.92 5.97
C HIS A 302 -8.62 -5.65 5.17
N VAL A 303 -9.86 -5.46 4.72
CA VAL A 303 -10.25 -4.24 4.00
C VAL A 303 -9.99 -3.06 4.94
N PRO A 304 -9.09 -2.13 4.59
CA PRO A 304 -8.61 -1.10 5.50
C PRO A 304 -9.67 0.00 5.64
N PHE A 305 -10.75 -0.30 6.37
CA PHE A 305 -11.93 0.55 6.51
C PHE A 305 -11.58 1.98 6.95
N VAL A 306 -10.70 2.10 7.95
CA VAL A 306 -10.24 3.40 8.47
C VAL A 306 -9.55 4.23 7.38
N LYS A 307 -8.77 3.60 6.50
CA LYS A 307 -8.05 4.30 5.42
C LYS A 307 -8.96 4.66 4.25
N ILE A 308 -9.92 3.78 3.92
CA ILE A 308 -10.99 4.09 2.96
C ILE A 308 -11.75 5.31 3.45
N LEU A 309 -12.21 5.29 4.71
CA LEU A 309 -12.92 6.41 5.32
C LEU A 309 -12.07 7.68 5.32
N GLY A 310 -10.78 7.58 5.65
CA GLY A 310 -9.84 8.71 5.61
C GLY A 310 -9.72 9.33 4.21
N THR A 311 -9.65 8.52 3.16
CA THR A 311 -9.55 9.02 1.77
C THR A 311 -10.88 9.61 1.29
N LEU A 312 -12.00 9.01 1.68
CA LEU A 312 -13.33 9.55 1.42
C LEU A 312 -13.53 10.91 2.12
N LEU A 313 -13.10 11.03 3.38
CA LEU A 313 -13.09 12.30 4.12
C LEU A 313 -12.18 13.34 3.44
N PHE A 314 -11.01 12.94 2.95
CA PHE A 314 -10.13 13.83 2.18
C PHE A 314 -10.77 14.36 0.89
N ILE A 315 -11.75 13.66 0.33
CA ILE A 315 -12.55 14.13 -0.81
C ILE A 315 -13.69 15.04 -0.33
N ALA A 316 -14.45 14.62 0.68
CA ALA A 316 -15.66 15.31 1.12
C ALA A 316 -15.38 16.65 1.82
N ILE A 317 -14.41 16.67 2.75
CA ILE A 317 -14.08 17.84 3.59
C ILE A 317 -13.78 19.09 2.75
N PRO A 318 -12.83 19.10 1.79
CA PRO A 318 -12.53 20.31 1.03
C PRO A 318 -13.71 20.79 0.20
N ILE A 319 -14.51 19.88 -0.36
CA ILE A 319 -15.69 20.25 -1.15
C ILE A 319 -16.73 20.94 -0.25
N SER A 320 -17.04 20.35 0.92
CA SER A 320 -17.95 20.95 1.90
C SER A 320 -17.44 22.31 2.41
N LEU A 321 -16.13 22.45 2.62
CA LEU A 321 -15.52 23.72 3.00
C LEU A 321 -15.68 24.76 1.88
N GLY A 322 -15.50 24.39 0.62
CA GLY A 322 -15.73 25.26 -0.53
C GLY A 322 -17.18 25.76 -0.63
N MET A 323 -18.15 24.88 -0.37
CA MET A 323 -19.56 25.27 -0.30
C MET A 323 -19.82 26.28 0.82
N LEU A 324 -19.19 26.10 1.99
CA LEU A 324 -19.29 27.04 3.11
C LEU A 324 -18.63 28.39 2.78
N VAL A 325 -17.46 28.37 2.15
CA VAL A 325 -16.73 29.56 1.69
C VAL A 325 -17.58 30.36 0.69
N LYS A 326 -18.30 29.69 -0.22
CA LYS A 326 -19.24 30.34 -1.16
C LYS A 326 -20.26 31.22 -0.44
N VAL A 327 -20.83 30.72 0.65
CA VAL A 327 -21.90 31.39 1.39
C VAL A 327 -21.34 32.51 2.29
N ARG A 328 -20.18 32.29 2.91
CA ARG A 328 -19.65 33.18 3.95
C ARG A 328 -18.63 34.22 3.45
N LEU A 329 -17.89 33.91 2.37
CA LEU A 329 -16.73 34.68 1.94
C LEU A 329 -16.74 34.87 0.40
N PRO A 330 -17.60 35.75 -0.14
CA PRO A 330 -17.71 35.97 -1.59
C PRO A 330 -16.43 36.54 -2.22
N GLY A 331 -15.64 37.29 -1.45
CA GLY A 331 -14.32 37.76 -1.89
C GLY A 331 -13.35 36.61 -2.18
N LEU A 332 -13.23 35.68 -1.23
CA LEU A 332 -12.39 34.49 -1.35
C LEU A 332 -12.91 33.55 -2.46
N THR A 333 -14.22 33.43 -2.60
CA THR A 333 -14.88 32.64 -3.66
C THR A 333 -14.41 33.03 -5.05
N ARG A 334 -14.32 34.34 -5.36
CA ARG A 334 -13.85 34.81 -6.68
C ARG A 334 -12.41 34.36 -6.98
N VAL A 335 -11.54 34.40 -5.98
CA VAL A 335 -10.15 33.95 -6.10
C VAL A 335 -10.10 32.45 -6.37
N LEU A 336 -10.78 31.64 -5.55
CA LEU A 336 -10.79 30.18 -5.74
C LEU A 336 -11.35 29.78 -7.11
N LEU A 337 -12.43 30.41 -7.56
CA LEU A 337 -13.00 30.13 -8.88
C LEU A 337 -12.01 30.38 -10.03
N GLY A 338 -11.16 31.41 -9.91
CA GLY A 338 -10.08 31.70 -10.87
C GLY A 338 -8.97 30.63 -10.86
N LEU A 339 -8.72 30.00 -9.72
CA LEU A 339 -7.68 28.97 -9.55
C LEU A 339 -8.07 27.59 -10.09
N ILE A 340 -9.37 27.33 -10.33
CA ILE A 340 -9.86 26.02 -10.79
C ILE A 340 -9.10 25.53 -12.02
N ARG A 341 -8.99 26.36 -13.07
CA ARG A 341 -8.38 25.98 -14.34
C ARG A 341 -6.88 25.68 -14.22
N PRO A 342 -6.03 26.60 -13.70
CA PRO A 342 -4.60 26.34 -13.61
C PRO A 342 -4.29 25.16 -12.68
N PHE A 343 -4.97 25.03 -11.55
CA PHE A 343 -4.73 23.92 -10.62
C PHE A 343 -5.19 22.60 -11.21
N SER A 344 -6.35 22.55 -11.86
CA SER A 344 -6.81 21.34 -12.55
C SER A 344 -5.84 20.90 -13.66
N PHE A 345 -5.26 21.84 -14.41
CA PHE A 345 -4.24 21.53 -15.41
C PHE A 345 -2.98 20.94 -14.78
N ILE A 346 -2.44 21.58 -13.74
CA ILE A 346 -1.26 21.08 -13.00
C ILE A 346 -1.54 19.70 -12.41
N LEU A 347 -2.75 19.47 -11.86
CA LEU A 347 -3.13 18.19 -11.29
C LEU A 347 -3.26 17.07 -12.33
N ILE A 348 -3.78 17.37 -13.53
CA ILE A 348 -3.82 16.39 -14.63
C ILE A 348 -2.39 16.05 -15.07
N VAL A 349 -1.56 17.06 -15.35
CA VAL A 349 -0.17 16.84 -15.82
C VAL A 349 0.66 16.13 -14.74
N GLY A 350 0.59 16.60 -13.50
CA GLY A 350 1.25 15.97 -12.36
C GLY A 350 0.75 14.55 -12.10
N GLY A 351 -0.55 14.31 -12.25
CA GLY A 351 -1.15 12.98 -12.16
C GLY A 351 -0.64 12.02 -13.23
N ILE A 352 -0.54 12.48 -14.49
CA ILE A 352 0.04 11.69 -15.60
C ILE A 352 1.53 11.41 -15.34
N PHE A 353 2.28 12.41 -14.90
CA PHE A 353 3.69 12.25 -14.54
C PHE A 353 3.89 11.23 -13.42
N MET A 354 3.09 11.32 -12.35
CA MET A 354 3.09 10.33 -11.27
C MET A 354 2.69 8.96 -11.78
N ALA A 355 1.66 8.85 -12.61
CA ALA A 355 1.25 7.59 -13.20
C ALA A 355 2.38 6.97 -14.05
N TYR A 356 3.15 7.75 -14.80
CA TYR A 356 4.30 7.25 -15.54
C TYR A 356 5.41 6.72 -14.60
N GLN A 357 5.77 7.51 -13.58
CA GLN A 357 6.81 7.15 -12.61
C GLN A 357 6.47 5.89 -11.81
N MET A 358 5.20 5.75 -11.40
CA MET A 358 4.73 4.62 -10.59
C MET A 358 4.28 3.43 -11.43
N GLY A 359 3.80 3.70 -12.63
CA GLY A 359 3.27 2.70 -13.54
C GLY A 359 4.34 1.73 -14.00
N ALA A 360 5.61 2.13 -14.08
CA ALA A 360 6.69 1.26 -14.55
C ALA A 360 6.79 -0.06 -13.76
N SER A 361 6.65 -0.03 -12.43
CA SER A 361 6.69 -1.25 -11.60
C SER A 361 5.41 -2.08 -11.72
N ILE A 362 4.24 -1.43 -11.72
CA ILE A 362 2.93 -2.08 -11.83
C ILE A 362 2.74 -2.72 -13.23
N LEU A 363 3.24 -2.06 -14.27
CA LEU A 363 3.11 -2.46 -15.67
C LEU A 363 4.17 -3.43 -16.14
N ALA A 364 5.29 -3.60 -15.41
CA ALA A 364 6.43 -4.43 -15.84
C ALA A 364 6.00 -5.86 -16.24
N ASN A 365 5.04 -6.43 -15.52
CA ASN A 365 4.45 -7.74 -15.80
C ASN A 365 2.92 -7.63 -15.96
N VAL A 366 2.45 -6.60 -16.68
CA VAL A 366 1.01 -6.40 -16.88
C VAL A 366 0.39 -7.54 -17.67
N GLN A 367 -0.73 -8.05 -17.18
CA GLN A 367 -1.44 -9.09 -17.91
C GLN A 367 -2.24 -8.49 -19.08
N PRO A 368 -2.06 -8.92 -20.35
CA PRO A 368 -2.74 -8.31 -21.49
C PRO A 368 -4.28 -8.34 -21.36
N ARG A 369 -4.82 -9.36 -20.70
CA ARG A 369 -6.25 -9.50 -20.43
C ARG A 369 -6.79 -8.35 -19.58
N ILE A 370 -6.05 -7.90 -18.56
CA ILE A 370 -6.51 -6.78 -17.72
C ILE A 370 -6.45 -5.46 -18.47
N VAL A 371 -5.53 -5.31 -19.43
CA VAL A 371 -5.48 -4.11 -20.30
C VAL A 371 -6.77 -4.00 -21.12
N VAL A 372 -7.15 -5.07 -21.82
CA VAL A 372 -8.37 -5.11 -22.63
C VAL A 372 -9.61 -4.85 -21.76
N VAL A 373 -9.71 -5.55 -20.64
CA VAL A 373 -10.84 -5.42 -19.71
C VAL A 373 -10.91 -4.01 -19.11
N GLY A 374 -9.79 -3.48 -18.64
CA GLY A 374 -9.72 -2.18 -17.97
C GLY A 374 -10.11 -1.03 -18.90
N VAL A 375 -9.76 -1.09 -20.19
CA VAL A 375 -10.16 -0.08 -21.19
C VAL A 375 -11.69 -0.04 -21.40
N THR A 376 -12.38 -1.17 -21.22
CA THR A 376 -13.84 -1.18 -21.40
C THR A 376 -14.61 -0.54 -20.25
N VAL A 377 -14.01 -0.43 -19.05
CA VAL A 377 -14.71 0.01 -17.84
C VAL A 377 -15.25 1.43 -17.96
N PRO A 378 -14.44 2.45 -18.33
CA PRO A 378 -14.95 3.83 -18.38
C PRO A 378 -15.91 4.02 -19.53
N VAL A 379 -15.66 3.41 -20.71
CA VAL A 379 -16.58 3.40 -21.85
C VAL A 379 -17.95 2.84 -21.45
N PHE A 380 -17.97 1.66 -20.83
CA PHE A 380 -19.21 1.02 -20.38
C PHE A 380 -19.96 1.93 -19.40
N GLY A 381 -19.26 2.58 -18.48
CA GLY A 381 -19.90 3.46 -17.50
C GLY A 381 -20.43 4.76 -18.03
N LEU A 382 -19.70 5.37 -18.97
CA LEU A 382 -20.19 6.52 -19.72
C LEU A 382 -21.49 6.16 -20.43
N LEU A 383 -21.51 5.03 -21.16
CA LEU A 383 -22.70 4.57 -21.89
C LEU A 383 -23.85 4.21 -20.96
N LEU A 384 -23.58 3.49 -19.88
CA LEU A 384 -24.56 3.09 -18.87
C LEU A 384 -25.20 4.31 -18.22
N GLY A 385 -24.40 5.23 -17.67
CA GLY A 385 -24.91 6.43 -17.01
C GLY A 385 -25.68 7.33 -17.98
N LEU A 386 -25.17 7.50 -19.20
CA LEU A 386 -25.89 8.22 -20.25
C LEU A 386 -27.21 7.53 -20.64
N GLY A 387 -27.22 6.20 -20.73
CA GLY A 387 -28.40 5.39 -21.04
C GLY A 387 -29.47 5.51 -19.96
N MET A 388 -29.10 5.29 -18.70
CA MET A 388 -30.00 5.44 -17.55
C MET A 388 -30.58 6.86 -17.46
N ALA A 389 -29.74 7.88 -17.64
CA ALA A 389 -30.19 9.27 -17.63
C ALA A 389 -31.10 9.64 -18.82
N ARG A 390 -30.89 9.00 -19.98
CA ARG A 390 -31.80 9.15 -21.13
C ARG A 390 -33.15 8.52 -20.84
N LEU A 391 -33.18 7.31 -20.30
CA LEU A 391 -34.41 6.59 -19.95
C LEU A 391 -35.21 7.33 -18.87
N ALA A 392 -34.52 7.97 -17.92
CA ALA A 392 -35.15 8.80 -16.89
C ALA A 392 -35.57 10.20 -17.37
N GLY A 393 -35.41 10.54 -18.66
CA GLY A 393 -35.85 11.81 -19.22
C GLY A 393 -35.10 13.05 -18.71
N LEU A 394 -33.87 12.90 -18.22
CA LEU A 394 -33.09 14.02 -17.68
C LEU A 394 -32.74 15.06 -18.77
N PRO A 395 -32.47 16.33 -18.45
CA PRO A 395 -32.01 17.32 -19.43
C PRO A 395 -30.58 17.04 -19.90
N GLY A 396 -30.21 17.56 -21.08
CA GLY A 396 -28.92 17.30 -21.74
C GLY A 396 -27.68 17.41 -20.85
N PRO A 397 -27.47 18.51 -20.09
CA PRO A 397 -26.33 18.65 -19.18
C PRO A 397 -26.30 17.59 -18.08
N GLN A 398 -27.45 17.23 -17.51
CA GLN A 398 -27.54 16.20 -16.47
C GLN A 398 -27.26 14.80 -17.02
N LYS A 399 -27.69 14.48 -18.26
CA LYS A 399 -27.34 13.21 -18.91
C LYS A 399 -25.83 13.02 -19.00
N LYS A 400 -25.12 14.06 -19.46
CA LYS A 400 -23.65 14.03 -19.55
C LYS A 400 -23.02 13.83 -18.17
N THR A 401 -23.48 14.57 -17.17
CA THR A 401 -22.97 14.45 -15.79
C THR A 401 -23.15 13.04 -15.23
N VAL A 402 -24.35 12.45 -15.35
CA VAL A 402 -24.59 11.09 -14.84
C VAL A 402 -23.72 10.07 -15.56
N GLY A 403 -23.55 10.20 -16.89
CA GLY A 403 -22.59 9.38 -17.64
C GLY A 403 -21.17 9.49 -17.11
N ILE A 404 -20.67 10.72 -16.95
CA ILE A 404 -19.30 10.98 -16.51
C ILE A 404 -19.09 10.47 -15.08
N GLU A 405 -20.01 10.72 -14.15
CA GLU A 405 -19.86 10.24 -12.77
C GLU A 405 -19.90 8.71 -12.67
N VAL A 406 -20.73 8.03 -13.48
CA VAL A 406 -20.78 6.55 -13.49
C VAL A 406 -19.54 5.95 -14.16
N GLY A 407 -19.01 6.56 -15.23
CA GLY A 407 -17.83 6.05 -15.96
C GLY A 407 -16.49 6.41 -15.35
N VAL A 408 -16.36 7.59 -14.74
CA VAL A 408 -15.11 8.07 -14.14
C VAL A 408 -15.11 7.73 -12.66
N GLN A 409 -14.53 6.58 -12.33
CA GLN A 409 -14.47 6.08 -10.95
C GLN A 409 -13.18 6.49 -10.25
N ASN A 410 -13.20 6.51 -8.92
CA ASN A 410 -12.01 6.81 -8.13
C ASN A 410 -11.04 5.62 -8.06
N SER A 411 -10.35 5.39 -9.17
CA SER A 411 -9.43 4.28 -9.32
C SER A 411 -8.18 4.40 -8.44
N LEU A 412 -7.78 5.62 -8.04
CA LEU A 412 -6.68 5.83 -7.09
C LEU A 412 -7.04 5.37 -5.68
N LEU A 413 -8.29 5.58 -5.26
CA LEU A 413 -8.78 5.01 -4.00
C LEU A 413 -8.73 3.48 -4.05
N ALA A 414 -9.20 2.88 -5.15
CA ALA A 414 -9.16 1.42 -5.31
C ALA A 414 -7.72 0.88 -5.33
N LEU A 415 -6.78 1.57 -6.01
CA LEU A 415 -5.36 1.23 -5.98
C LEU A 415 -4.81 1.26 -4.55
N ALA A 416 -5.10 2.32 -3.79
CA ALA A 416 -4.68 2.41 -2.39
C ALA A 416 -5.26 1.26 -1.57
N VAL A 417 -6.53 0.90 -1.77
CA VAL A 417 -7.15 -0.25 -1.10
C VAL A 417 -6.41 -1.54 -1.42
N MET A 418 -6.06 -1.81 -2.68
CA MET A 418 -5.29 -3.02 -3.05
C MET A 418 -3.91 -3.05 -2.39
N GLN A 419 -3.16 -1.94 -2.48
CA GLN A 419 -1.82 -1.81 -1.89
C GLN A 419 -1.79 -1.98 -0.37
N LEU A 420 -2.91 -1.69 0.29
CA LEU A 420 -3.04 -1.76 1.74
C LEU A 420 -3.69 -3.05 2.23
N SER A 421 -4.45 -3.75 1.38
CA SER A 421 -5.16 -4.98 1.75
C SER A 421 -4.35 -6.25 1.48
N PHE A 422 -3.38 -6.18 0.56
CA PHE A 422 -2.59 -7.33 0.12
C PHE A 422 -1.13 -7.24 0.56
N ARG A 423 -0.45 -8.40 0.61
CA ARG A 423 1.01 -8.48 0.74
C ARG A 423 1.68 -7.96 -0.54
N ARG A 424 2.90 -7.43 -0.42
CA ARG A 424 3.58 -6.60 -1.45
C ARG A 424 3.52 -7.16 -2.87
N GLU A 425 3.79 -8.45 -3.06
CA GLU A 425 3.78 -9.08 -4.39
C GLU A 425 2.37 -9.22 -4.98
N GLU A 426 1.40 -9.64 -4.17
CA GLU A 426 -0.01 -9.74 -4.58
C GLU A 426 -0.65 -8.36 -4.76
N ALA A 427 -0.21 -7.37 -3.99
CA ALA A 427 -0.68 -5.99 -4.04
C ALA A 427 -0.37 -5.34 -5.39
N ASP A 428 0.87 -5.43 -5.87
CA ASP A 428 1.25 -4.86 -7.16
C ASP A 428 0.51 -5.53 -8.32
N TYR A 429 0.34 -6.84 -8.24
CA TYR A 429 -0.42 -7.61 -9.22
C TYR A 429 -1.91 -7.23 -9.23
N ALA A 430 -2.58 -7.19 -8.07
CA ALA A 430 -3.98 -6.78 -7.96
C ALA A 430 -4.20 -5.30 -8.37
N SER A 431 -3.20 -4.45 -8.11
CA SER A 431 -3.22 -3.02 -8.43
C SER A 431 -3.15 -2.71 -9.92
N GLN A 432 -2.80 -3.68 -10.77
CA GLN A 432 -2.84 -3.51 -12.22
C GLN A 432 -4.24 -3.11 -12.69
N ALA A 433 -5.30 -3.69 -12.12
CA ALA A 433 -6.67 -3.39 -12.49
C ALA A 433 -7.06 -1.91 -12.25
N PRO A 434 -7.00 -1.37 -11.02
CA PRO A 434 -7.30 0.05 -10.79
C PRO A 434 -6.35 0.98 -11.57
N PHE A 435 -5.08 0.60 -11.72
CA PHE A 435 -4.12 1.42 -12.43
C PHE A 435 -4.46 1.56 -13.93
N ILE A 436 -4.77 0.45 -14.61
CA ILE A 436 -5.19 0.48 -16.02
C ILE A 436 -6.49 1.26 -16.20
N VAL A 437 -7.49 1.06 -15.32
CA VAL A 437 -8.75 1.78 -15.38
C VAL A 437 -8.54 3.29 -15.17
N ALA A 438 -7.62 3.69 -14.29
CA ALA A 438 -7.26 5.10 -14.10
C ALA A 438 -6.66 5.72 -15.36
N LEU A 439 -5.73 5.01 -16.01
CA LEU A 439 -5.10 5.44 -17.26
C LEU A 439 -6.13 5.55 -18.38
N SER A 440 -6.91 4.49 -18.62
CA SER A 440 -7.95 4.48 -19.66
C SER A 440 -8.99 5.56 -19.44
N SER A 441 -9.48 5.73 -18.19
CA SER A 441 -10.46 6.77 -17.87
C SER A 441 -9.91 8.17 -18.17
N THR A 442 -8.65 8.44 -17.81
CA THR A 442 -8.01 9.73 -18.09
C THR A 442 -7.82 9.95 -19.58
N SER A 443 -7.33 8.94 -20.31
CA SER A 443 -7.10 9.02 -21.76
C SER A 443 -8.41 9.21 -22.53
N GLU A 444 -9.44 8.43 -22.25
CA GLU A 444 -10.75 8.51 -22.91
C GLU A 444 -11.43 9.84 -22.65
N MET A 445 -11.41 10.32 -21.40
CA MET A 445 -12.00 11.62 -21.08
C MET A 445 -11.24 12.77 -21.72
N LEU A 446 -9.90 12.70 -21.79
CA LEU A 446 -9.10 13.70 -22.50
C LEU A 446 -9.42 13.70 -23.99
N LEU A 447 -9.55 12.52 -24.63
CA LEU A 447 -9.96 12.40 -26.02
C LEU A 447 -11.35 13.01 -26.26
N LEU A 448 -12.32 12.74 -25.37
CA LEU A 448 -13.65 13.35 -25.45
C LEU A 448 -13.61 14.88 -25.31
N VAL A 449 -12.77 15.40 -24.41
CA VAL A 449 -12.58 16.85 -24.24
C VAL A 449 -11.94 17.47 -25.49
N LEU A 450 -10.88 16.86 -26.02
CA LEU A 450 -10.21 17.34 -27.24
C LEU A 450 -11.15 17.30 -28.44
N ALA A 451 -11.91 16.22 -28.62
CA ALA A 451 -12.93 16.11 -29.66
C ALA A 451 -14.03 17.17 -29.48
N HIS A 452 -14.46 17.45 -28.24
CA HIS A 452 -15.45 18.48 -27.95
C HIS A 452 -14.94 19.87 -28.33
N ILE A 453 -13.69 20.20 -27.96
CA ILE A 453 -13.05 21.48 -28.29
C ILE A 453 -12.86 21.60 -29.81
N ALA A 454 -12.34 20.56 -30.48
CA ALA A 454 -12.17 20.54 -31.92
C ALA A 454 -13.50 20.77 -32.65
N ARG A 455 -14.57 20.10 -32.20
CA ARG A 455 -15.91 20.30 -32.76
C ARG A 455 -16.43 21.72 -32.57
N GLN A 456 -16.21 22.34 -31.41
CA GLN A 456 -16.59 23.74 -31.19
C GLN A 456 -15.79 24.72 -32.07
N ARG A 457 -14.53 24.41 -32.37
CA ARG A 457 -13.67 25.22 -33.25
C ARG A 457 -14.03 25.06 -34.73
N LEU A 458 -14.33 23.84 -35.16
CA LEU A 458 -14.65 23.51 -36.56
C LEU A 458 -16.10 23.81 -36.93
N CYS A 459 -17.03 23.68 -35.99
CA CYS A 459 -18.44 23.97 -36.16
C CYS A 459 -18.92 24.89 -35.02
N PRO A 460 -18.63 26.19 -35.10
CA PRO A 460 -19.12 27.14 -34.10
C PRO A 460 -20.66 27.10 -34.07
N PRO A 461 -21.29 27.09 -32.88
CA PRO A 461 -22.74 27.15 -32.80
C PRO A 461 -23.25 28.41 -33.47
N ILE A 462 -24.29 28.27 -34.31
CA ILE A 462 -24.98 29.40 -34.94
C ILE A 462 -25.44 30.33 -33.80
N PRO A 463 -25.08 31.63 -33.81
CA PRO A 463 -25.54 32.55 -32.78
C PRO A 463 -27.06 32.55 -32.78
N ALA A 464 -27.67 32.23 -31.63
CA ALA A 464 -29.11 32.33 -31.45
C ALA A 464 -29.50 33.77 -31.78
N THR A 465 -30.26 33.96 -32.85
CA THR A 465 -30.87 35.23 -33.19
C THR A 465 -31.64 35.70 -31.96
N ARG A 466 -31.25 36.86 -31.46
CA ARG A 466 -31.95 37.59 -30.41
C ARG A 466 -33.34 37.92 -30.99
N ILE A 467 -34.35 37.09 -30.70
CA ILE A 467 -35.75 37.43 -30.95
C ILE A 467 -36.14 38.38 -29.82
N ASP A 468 -35.77 39.64 -29.98
CA ASP A 468 -36.45 40.75 -29.32
C ASP A 468 -37.62 41.13 -30.24
N ALA A 469 -38.83 40.82 -29.81
CA ALA A 469 -40.07 41.50 -30.21
C ALA A 469 -41.10 41.34 -29.09
#